data_AF-A0A1F3JGX8-F1
#
_entry.id   AF-A0A1F3JGX8-F1
#
_cell.length_a   1.000
_cell.length_b   1.000
_cell.length_c   1.000
_cell.angle_alpha   90.00
_cell.angle_beta   90.00
_cell.angle_gamma   90.00
#
_symmetry.space_group_name_H-M   'P 1'
#
loop_
_entity.id
_entity.type
_entity.pdbx_description
1 polymer ?
#
loop_
_entity_poly.entity_id
_entity_poly.type
_entity_poly.pdbx_seq_one_letter_code
_entity_poly.pdbx_strand_id
1 'polypeptide(L)'
;MNIDFYLAKHKHLMWKIRLKAFLIGLKDMEEKQVVSHHDCDLGKWLDNFAMNEYKNIEELKKLEKLHIKMHNVVADIVRVKNENNMEEACKLYKMMKAYSDNIIALLDIVDNKLKQIG
;
A
#
# COMPACT_ATOMS: atom_id res chain seq x y z
N MET A 1 -4.69 -4.47 -19.13
CA MET A 1 -3.67 -3.51 -18.64
C MET A 1 -2.77 -4.29 -17.71
N ASN A 2 -1.45 -4.34 -17.96
CA ASN A 2 -0.54 -5.19 -17.20
C ASN A 2 0.17 -4.37 -16.12
N ILE A 3 0.28 -4.88 -14.90
CA ILE A 3 1.01 -4.21 -13.81
C ILE A 3 2.49 -4.60 -13.87
N ASP A 4 3.36 -3.63 -13.58
CA ASP A 4 4.76 -3.92 -13.27
C ASP A 4 4.88 -4.20 -11.76
N PHE A 5 5.02 -5.48 -11.40
CA PHE A 5 5.18 -5.93 -10.01
C PHE A 5 6.45 -5.40 -9.35
N TYR A 6 7.54 -5.21 -10.11
CA TYR A 6 8.77 -4.63 -9.58
C TYR A 6 8.53 -3.17 -9.19
N LEU A 7 7.91 -2.39 -10.07
CA LEU A 7 7.57 -1.00 -9.81
C LEU A 7 6.56 -0.86 -8.66
N ALA A 8 5.56 -1.74 -8.58
CA ALA A 8 4.58 -1.74 -7.49
C ALA A 8 5.24 -1.94 -6.12
N LYS A 9 6.16 -2.91 -6.00
CA LYS A 9 6.93 -3.15 -4.77
C LYS A 9 7.82 -1.95 -4.43
N HIS A 10 8.52 -1.40 -5.43
CA HIS A 10 9.38 -0.23 -5.22
C HIS A 10 8.58 0.98 -4.71
N LYS A 11 7.39 1.23 -5.28
CA LYS A 11 6.49 2.30 -4.81
C LYS A 11 6.09 2.12 -3.34
N HIS A 12 5.74 0.90 -2.90
CA HIS A 12 5.43 0.62 -1.49
C HIS A 12 6.61 0.88 -0.56
N LEU A 13 7.82 0.44 -0.95
CA LEU A 13 9.04 0.71 -0.19
C LEU A 13 9.33 2.22 -0.07
N MET A 14 9.17 2.97 -1.17
CA MET A 14 9.37 4.41 -1.17
C MET A 14 8.34 5.13 -0.31
N TRP A 15 7.09 4.65 -0.30
CA TRP A 15 6.03 5.24 0.51
C TRP A 15 6.31 5.06 2.01
N LYS A 16 6.79 3.89 2.43
CA LYS A 16 7.26 3.65 3.80
C LYS A 16 8.35 4.65 4.23
N ILE A 17 9.32 4.93 3.36
CA ILE A 17 10.40 5.89 3.63
C ILE A 17 9.86 7.33 3.72
N ARG A 18 8.99 7.73 2.80
CA ARG A 18 8.37 9.06 2.79
C ARG A 18 7.53 9.30 4.04
N LEU A 19 6.73 8.33 4.45
CA LEU A 19 5.91 8.43 5.65
C LEU A 19 6.78 8.57 6.92
N LYS A 20 7.90 7.84 6.98
CA LYS A 20 8.89 8.02 8.06
C LYS A 20 9.46 9.44 8.07
N ALA A 21 9.91 9.94 6.91
CA ALA A 21 10.48 11.29 6.78
C ALA A 21 9.46 12.36 7.18
N PHE A 22 8.19 12.16 6.83
CA PHE A 22 7.09 12.99 7.29
C PHE A 22 6.97 12.96 8.81
N LEU A 23 6.91 11.80 9.45
CA LEU A 23 6.78 11.69 10.90
C LEU A 23 7.89 12.43 11.67
N ILE A 24 9.13 12.39 11.17
CA ILE A 24 10.27 13.08 11.81
C ILE A 24 10.46 14.53 11.36
N GLY A 25 9.53 15.10 10.59
CA GLY A 25 9.55 16.50 10.18
C GLY A 25 10.58 16.85 9.10
N LEU A 26 11.17 15.87 8.42
CA LEU A 26 12.15 16.13 7.35
C LEU A 26 11.49 16.49 6.00
N LYS A 27 10.22 16.14 5.82
CA LYS A 27 9.44 16.49 4.62
C LYS A 27 7.98 16.68 4.99
N ASP A 28 7.32 17.63 4.35
CA ASP A 28 5.86 17.64 4.30
C ASP A 28 5.36 16.56 3.35
N MET A 29 4.18 16.06 3.65
CA MET A 29 3.46 15.14 2.79
C MET A 29 2.12 15.81 2.53
N GLU A 30 1.92 16.27 1.29
CA GLU A 30 0.66 16.91 0.91
C GLU A 30 -0.47 15.88 1.03
N GLU A 31 -1.67 16.30 1.44
CA GLU A 31 -2.84 15.39 1.54
C GLU A 31 -3.12 14.65 0.24
N LYS A 32 -2.87 15.30 -0.91
CA LYS A 32 -2.97 14.66 -2.24
C LYS A 32 -1.99 13.49 -2.46
N GLN A 33 -0.97 13.34 -1.62
CA GLN A 33 -0.03 12.22 -1.60
C GLN A 33 -0.48 11.08 -0.69
N VAL A 34 -1.48 11.32 0.18
CA VAL A 34 -2.32 10.29 0.80
C VAL A 34 -3.36 9.88 -0.24
N VAL A 35 -2.86 9.36 -1.35
CA VAL A 35 -3.68 8.90 -2.49
C VAL A 35 -4.60 7.80 -1.98
N SER A 36 -5.88 7.84 -2.35
CA SER A 36 -6.82 6.75 -2.06
C SER A 36 -6.28 5.42 -2.60
N HIS A 37 -6.66 4.31 -1.97
CA HIS A 37 -6.33 3.00 -2.50
C HIS A 37 -6.83 2.83 -3.94
N HIS A 38 -7.98 3.42 -4.32
CA HIS A 38 -8.52 3.39 -5.69
C HIS A 38 -7.70 4.21 -6.70
N ASP A 39 -6.96 5.22 -6.24
CA ASP A 39 -6.29 6.17 -7.13
C ASP A 39 -4.82 5.82 -7.40
N CYS A 40 -4.24 4.92 -6.61
CA CYS A 40 -2.89 4.44 -6.80
C CYS A 40 -2.83 3.38 -7.92
N ASP A 41 -1.67 3.23 -8.57
CA ASP A 41 -1.55 2.32 -9.72
C ASP A 41 -1.87 0.86 -9.38
N LEU A 42 -1.55 0.41 -8.16
CA LEU A 42 -1.89 -0.94 -7.71
C LEU A 42 -3.40 -1.11 -7.54
N GLY A 43 -4.08 -0.16 -6.89
CA GLY A 43 -5.53 -0.25 -6.71
C GLY A 43 -6.29 -0.11 -8.02
N LYS A 44 -5.87 0.80 -8.91
CA LYS A 44 -6.42 0.88 -10.27
C LYS A 44 -6.31 -0.44 -11.01
N TRP A 45 -5.18 -1.14 -10.87
CA TRP A 45 -5.01 -2.46 -11.49
C TRP A 45 -5.89 -3.53 -10.83
N LEU A 46 -5.99 -3.54 -9.49
CA LEU A 46 -6.86 -4.45 -8.75
C LEU A 46 -8.31 -4.28 -9.19
N ASP A 47 -8.82 -3.05 -9.12
CA ASP A 47 -10.23 -2.72 -9.37
C ASP A 47 -10.64 -2.95 -10.83
N ASN A 48 -9.82 -2.48 -11.78
CA ASN A 48 -10.22 -2.45 -13.20
C ASN A 48 -9.89 -3.73 -13.97
N PHE A 49 -9.02 -4.60 -13.44
CA PHE A 49 -8.52 -5.76 -14.19
C PHE A 49 -8.37 -7.00 -13.31
N ALA A 50 -7.50 -6.95 -12.30
CA ALA A 50 -7.03 -8.15 -11.63
C ALA A 50 -8.17 -8.91 -10.93
N MET A 51 -9.08 -8.18 -10.28
CA MET A 51 -10.21 -8.79 -9.57
C MET A 51 -11.27 -9.38 -10.48
N ASN A 52 -11.30 -9.01 -11.77
CA ASN A 52 -12.19 -9.61 -12.76
C ASN A 52 -11.56 -10.86 -13.39
N GLU A 53 -10.32 -10.74 -13.84
CA GLU A 53 -9.61 -11.79 -14.58
C GLU A 53 -9.09 -12.92 -13.67
N TYR A 54 -8.62 -12.57 -12.48
CA TYR A 54 -7.92 -13.49 -11.58
C TYR A 54 -8.64 -13.69 -10.24
N LYS A 55 -9.98 -13.55 -10.24
CA LYS A 55 -10.83 -13.65 -9.05
C LYS A 55 -10.71 -14.94 -8.23
N ASN A 56 -10.15 -16.00 -8.81
CA ASN A 56 -9.94 -17.29 -8.15
C ASN A 56 -8.61 -17.36 -7.39
N ILE A 57 -7.72 -16.37 -7.54
CA ILE A 57 -6.46 -16.30 -6.82
C ILE A 57 -6.72 -15.68 -5.43
N GLU A 58 -6.73 -16.51 -4.40
CA GLU A 58 -6.99 -16.08 -3.03
C GLU A 58 -5.97 -15.05 -2.52
N GLU A 59 -4.72 -15.13 -2.97
CA GLU A 59 -3.69 -14.14 -2.63
C GLU A 59 -3.98 -12.75 -3.19
N LEU A 60 -4.71 -12.65 -4.30
CA LEU A 60 -5.13 -11.38 -4.87
C LEU A 60 -6.20 -10.70 -4.01
N LYS A 61 -7.19 -11.47 -3.52
CA LYS A 61 -8.19 -10.98 -2.56
C LYS A 61 -7.55 -10.53 -1.25
N LYS A 62 -6.53 -11.25 -0.78
CA LYS A 62 -5.77 -10.87 0.42
C LYS A 62 -4.98 -9.58 0.17
N LEU A 63 -4.36 -9.45 -1.00
CA LEU A 63 -3.61 -8.27 -1.42
C LEU A 63 -4.51 -7.03 -1.42
N GLU A 64 -5.67 -7.11 -2.06
CA GLU A 64 -6.67 -6.03 -2.08
C GLU A 64 -7.08 -5.60 -0.66
N LYS A 65 -7.48 -6.56 0.19
CA LYS A 65 -7.89 -6.27 1.57
C LYS A 65 -6.79 -5.61 2.40
N LEU A 66 -5.55 -6.08 2.27
CA LEU A 66 -4.42 -5.49 2.99
C LEU A 66 -4.03 -4.12 2.44
N HIS A 67 -4.12 -3.93 1.14
CA HIS A 67 -3.86 -2.66 0.49
C HIS A 67 -4.84 -1.56 0.97
N ILE A 68 -6.14 -1.88 1.04
CA ILE A 68 -7.16 -0.98 1.61
C ILE A 68 -6.81 -0.61 3.06
N LYS A 69 -6.50 -1.61 3.90
CA LYS A 69 -6.13 -1.39 5.31
C LYS A 69 -4.89 -0.51 5.45
N MET A 70 -3.88 -0.71 4.60
CA MET A 70 -2.67 0.11 4.61
C MET A 70 -2.99 1.58 4.34
N HIS A 71 -3.79 1.87 3.30
CA HIS A 71 -4.18 3.24 2.97
C HIS A 71 -4.96 3.91 4.11
N ASN A 72 -5.90 3.20 4.74
CA ASN A 72 -6.65 3.72 5.88
C ASN A 72 -5.72 4.08 7.05
N VAL A 73 -4.78 3.19 7.39
CA VAL A 73 -3.81 3.47 8.46
C VAL A 73 -2.92 4.68 8.14
N VAL A 74 -2.57 4.90 6.87
CA VAL A 74 -1.79 6.10 6.52
C VAL A 74 -2.59 7.38 6.64
N ALA A 75 -3.87 7.38 6.27
CA ALA A 75 -4.76 8.51 6.54
C ALA A 75 -4.83 8.82 8.04
N ASP A 76 -4.96 7.78 8.88
CA ASP A 76 -4.94 7.95 10.34
C ASP A 76 -3.60 8.49 10.85
N ILE A 77 -2.46 8.01 10.34
CA ILE A 77 -1.14 8.52 10.70
C ILE A 77 -1.03 10.02 10.43
N VAL A 78 -1.48 10.47 9.26
CA VAL A 78 -1.43 11.89 8.89
C VAL A 78 -2.33 12.72 9.81
N ARG A 79 -3.56 12.25 10.06
CA ARG A 79 -4.50 12.90 10.97
C ARG A 79 -3.93 13.05 12.38
N VAL A 80 -3.50 11.95 13.01
CA VAL A 80 -3.02 12.01 14.41
C VAL A 80 -1.71 12.79 14.54
N LYS A 81 -0.86 12.80 13.51
CA LYS A 81 0.34 13.64 13.49
C LYS A 81 -0.03 15.13 13.42
N ASN A 82 -1.01 15.50 12.60
CA ASN A 82 -1.52 16.89 12.52
C ASN A 82 -2.20 17.33 13.83
N GLU A 83 -2.75 16.39 14.60
CA GLU A 83 -3.25 16.59 15.96
C GLU A 83 -2.12 16.64 17.02
N ASN A 84 -0.84 16.63 16.61
CA ASN A 84 0.36 16.57 17.46
C ASN A 84 0.48 15.31 18.34
N ASN A 85 -0.27 14.25 18.04
CA ASN A 85 -0.20 12.98 18.76
C ASN A 85 0.85 12.04 18.14
N MET A 86 2.12 12.34 18.41
CA MET A 86 3.26 11.60 17.86
C MET A 86 3.38 10.15 18.35
N GLU A 87 2.93 9.87 19.58
CA GLU A 87 2.97 8.52 20.12
C GLU A 87 2.07 7.59 19.30
N GLU A 88 0.83 8.01 19.05
CA GLU A 88 -0.12 7.24 18.25
C GLU A 88 0.34 7.13 16.80
N ALA A 89 0.85 8.22 16.22
CA ALA A 89 1.43 8.21 14.88
C ALA A 89 2.53 7.14 14.72
N CYS A 90 3.36 6.96 15.74
CA CYS A 90 4.42 5.96 15.74
C CYS A 90 3.89 4.52 15.90
N LYS A 91 2.82 4.30 16.69
CA LYS A 91 2.15 2.99 16.80
C LYS A 91 1.54 2.58 15.47
N LEU A 92 0.77 3.49 14.86
CA LEU A 92 0.16 3.28 13.54
C LEU A 92 1.22 3.07 12.46
N TYR A 93 2.34 3.80 12.50
CA TYR A 93 3.45 3.60 11.55
C TYR A 93 4.04 2.18 11.65
N LYS A 94 4.17 1.60 12.85
CA LYS A 94 4.61 0.20 13.01
C LYS A 94 3.62 -0.77 12.35
N MET A 95 2.31 -0.53 12.50
CA MET A 95 1.27 -1.34 11.84
C MET A 95 1.32 -1.20 10.31
N MET A 96 1.43 0.04 9.80
CA MET A 96 1.58 0.32 8.38
C MET A 96 2.77 -0.42 7.79
N LYS A 97 3.94 -0.41 8.46
CA LYS A 97 5.12 -1.15 8.00
C LYS A 97 4.83 -2.64 7.82
N ALA A 98 4.18 -3.27 8.79
CA ALA A 98 3.81 -4.68 8.70
C ALA A 98 2.86 -4.95 7.52
N TYR A 99 1.89 -4.06 7.27
CA TYR A 99 1.03 -4.17 6.09
C TYR A 99 1.81 -4.01 4.78
N SER A 100 2.70 -3.02 4.68
CA SER A 100 3.54 -2.82 3.50
C SER A 100 4.43 -4.03 3.22
N ASP A 101 5.03 -4.62 4.24
CA ASP A 101 5.91 -5.79 4.07
C ASP A 101 5.09 -7.02 3.62
N ASN A 102 3.88 -7.21 4.16
CA ASN A 102 2.95 -8.26 3.71
C ASN A 102 2.45 -8.04 2.27
N ILE A 103 2.16 -6.79 1.88
CA ILE A 103 1.76 -6.46 0.51
C ILE A 103 2.88 -6.79 -0.47
N ILE A 104 4.13 -6.44 -0.15
CA ILE A 104 5.29 -6.77 -0.99
C ILE A 104 5.43 -8.29 -1.16
N ALA A 105 5.30 -9.07 -0.08
CA ALA A 105 5.33 -10.52 -0.15
C ALA A 105 4.17 -11.10 -0.99
N LEU A 106 2.97 -10.54 -0.88
CA LEU A 106 1.82 -10.96 -1.68
C LEU A 106 1.99 -10.61 -3.16
N LEU A 107 2.59 -9.46 -3.48
CA LEU A 107 2.92 -9.09 -4.86
C LEU A 107 3.87 -10.12 -5.49
N ASP A 108 4.87 -10.62 -4.76
CA ASP A 108 5.74 -11.69 -5.23
C ASP A 108 4.99 -13.01 -5.48
N ILE A 109 4.07 -13.38 -4.58
CA ILE A 109 3.28 -14.60 -4.73
C ILE A 109 2.35 -14.48 -5.95
N VAL A 110 1.65 -13.35 -6.09
CA VAL A 110 0.73 -13.11 -7.20
C VAL A 110 1.48 -13.09 -8.52
N ASP A 111 2.61 -12.37 -8.64
CA ASP A 111 3.45 -12.34 -9.84
C ASP A 111 3.85 -13.76 -10.29
N ASN A 112 4.35 -14.58 -9.35
CA ASN A 112 4.74 -15.96 -9.62
C ASN A 112 3.55 -16.84 -10.07
N LYS A 113 2.36 -16.64 -9.50
CA LYS A 113 1.16 -17.38 -9.90
C LYS A 113 0.69 -16.98 -11.29
N LEU A 114 0.68 -15.69 -11.61
CA LEU A 114 0.27 -15.20 -12.92
C LEU A 114 1.20 -15.70 -14.04
N LYS A 115 2.51 -15.78 -13.76
CA LYS A 115 3.51 -16.38 -14.67
C LYS A 115 3.32 -17.88 -14.93
N GLN A 116 2.54 -18.60 -14.12
CA GLN A 116 2.23 -20.02 -14.33
C GLN A 116 0.91 -20.23 -15.08
N ILE A 117 0.09 -19.18 -15.20
CA ILE A 117 -1.22 -19.21 -15.87
C ILE A 117 -1.09 -18.75 -17.33
N GLY A 118 -0.08 -17.94 -17.65
CA GLY A 118 0.32 -17.59 -19.01
C GLY A 118 1.39 -18.53 -19.56
#